data_AF-A0A350YH22-F1
#
_entry.id   AF-A0A350YH22-F1
#
_cell.length_a   1.000
_cell.length_b   1.000
_cell.length_c   1.000
_cell.angle_alpha   90.00
_cell.angle_beta   90.00
_cell.angle_gamma   90.00
#
_symmetry.space_group_name_H-M   'P 1'
#
loop_
_entity.id
_entity.type
_entity.pdbx_description
1 polymer ?
#
loop_
_entity_poly.entity_id
_entity_poly.type
_entity_poly.pdbx_seq_one_letter_code
_entity_poly.pdbx_strand_id
1 'polypeptide(L)'
;MPAFVDTGLNIAHVDDVAMGHWLAFEKGRIGERYILGGENLAFGDILGIVAKLTGRKAPTIKIPRLPLFPLAYAAEAIARVTGKEPFITVDGLKMAKKKMYFSSEKAKRELGYAPRPAKAAIADAIVWFKENGYL
;
A
#
# COMPACT_ATOMS: atom_id res chain seq x y z
N MET A 1 -0.77 3.06 16.92
CA MET A 1 -0.12 4.23 16.29
C MET A 1 -1.15 5.35 16.14
N PRO A 2 -1.01 6.51 16.81
CA PRO A 2 -2.05 7.56 16.82
C PRO A 2 -2.03 8.50 15.62
N ALA A 3 -0.92 8.54 14.87
CA ALA A 3 -0.67 9.51 13.81
C ALA A 3 -0.02 8.87 12.58
N PHE A 4 -0.22 9.47 11.41
CA PHE A 4 0.29 8.96 10.13
C PHE A 4 0.60 10.09 9.15
N VAL A 5 1.46 9.82 8.17
CA VAL A 5 1.72 10.72 7.05
C VAL A 5 0.77 10.37 5.91
N ASP A 6 -0.04 11.34 5.48
CA ASP A 6 -1.03 11.10 4.45
C ASP A 6 -0.40 10.93 3.06
N THR A 7 -0.85 9.88 2.36
CA THR A 7 -0.45 9.54 0.99
C THR A 7 -1.57 8.75 0.31
N GLY A 8 -1.42 8.49 -1.00
CA GLY A 8 -2.36 7.68 -1.78
C GLY A 8 -1.68 6.41 -2.30
N LEU A 9 -2.34 5.27 -2.14
CA LEU A 9 -1.85 3.95 -2.55
C LEU A 9 -2.88 3.24 -3.42
N ASN A 10 -2.41 2.30 -4.24
CA ASN A 10 -3.26 1.33 -4.93
C ASN A 10 -3.13 -0.03 -4.23
N ILE A 11 -4.24 -0.57 -3.73
CA ILE A 11 -4.28 -1.85 -3.01
C ILE A 11 -4.89 -2.92 -3.92
N ALA A 12 -4.12 -3.98 -4.18
CA ALA A 12 -4.53 -5.14 -4.96
C ALA A 12 -4.48 -6.41 -4.10
N HIS A 13 -5.42 -7.32 -4.32
CA HIS A 13 -5.38 -8.65 -3.70
C HIS A 13 -4.30 -9.50 -4.38
N VAL A 14 -3.53 -10.28 -3.61
CA VAL A 14 -2.46 -11.14 -4.15
C VAL A 14 -2.99 -12.17 -5.16
N ASP A 15 -4.11 -12.84 -4.87
CA ASP A 15 -4.75 -13.77 -5.81
C ASP A 15 -5.22 -13.11 -7.11
N ASP A 16 -5.69 -11.86 -7.06
CA ASP A 16 -6.10 -11.14 -8.27
C ASP A 16 -4.88 -10.81 -9.11
N VAL A 17 -3.76 -10.43 -8.48
CA VAL A 17 -2.49 -10.23 -9.18
C VAL A 17 -2.03 -11.55 -9.82
N ALA A 18 -2.11 -12.67 -9.11
CA ALA A 18 -1.77 -13.98 -9.66
C ALA A 18 -2.66 -14.34 -10.86
N MET A 19 -3.98 -14.14 -10.75
CA MET A 19 -4.92 -14.31 -11.85
C MET A 19 -4.60 -13.36 -13.01
N GLY A 20 -4.21 -12.11 -12.72
CA GLY A 20 -3.80 -11.15 -13.73
C GLY A 20 -2.58 -11.60 -14.54
N HIS A 21 -1.63 -12.30 -13.92
CA HIS A 21 -0.51 -12.91 -14.64
C HIS A 21 -0.97 -14.04 -15.56
N TRP A 22 -1.87 -14.90 -15.07
CA TRP A 22 -2.47 -15.95 -15.89
C TRP A 22 -3.22 -15.38 -17.11
N LEU A 23 -4.02 -14.34 -16.91
CA LEU A 23 -4.74 -13.66 -18.00
C LEU A 23 -3.79 -12.98 -19.00
N ALA A 24 -2.67 -12.42 -18.52
CA ALA A 24 -1.65 -11.86 -19.38
C ALA A 24 -0.94 -12.94 -20.21
N PHE A 25 -0.77 -14.16 -19.68
CA PHE A 25 -0.26 -15.30 -20.43
C PHE A 25 -1.24 -15.74 -21.53
N GLU A 26 -2.53 -15.86 -21.23
CA GLU A 26 -3.54 -16.33 -22.20
C GLU A 26 -3.91 -15.30 -23.27
N LYS A 27 -3.98 -14.01 -22.90
CA LYS A 27 -4.60 -12.95 -23.74
C LYS A 27 -3.70 -11.76 -23.97
N GLY A 28 -2.55 -11.70 -23.30
CA GLY A 28 -1.61 -10.59 -23.44
C GLY A 28 -0.99 -10.54 -24.84
N ARG A 29 -0.52 -9.35 -25.22
CA ARG A 29 0.24 -9.14 -26.45
C ARG A 29 1.71 -8.87 -26.14
N ILE A 30 2.60 -9.43 -26.95
CA ILE A 30 4.04 -9.20 -26.84
C ILE A 30 4.33 -7.70 -26.98
N GLY A 31 5.19 -7.18 -26.10
CA GLY A 31 5.56 -5.76 -26.05
C GLY A 31 4.62 -4.88 -25.23
N GLU A 32 3.46 -5.38 -24.82
CA GLU A 32 2.51 -4.60 -24.03
C GLU A 32 2.77 -4.70 -22.53
N ARG A 33 2.43 -3.61 -21.82
CA ARG A 33 2.44 -3.55 -20.34
C ARG A 33 1.03 -3.40 -19.81
N TYR A 34 0.74 -4.10 -18.71
CA TYR A 34 -0.56 -4.12 -18.05
C TYR A 34 -0.36 -3.84 -16.55
N ILE A 35 -1.10 -2.87 -16.01
CA ILE A 35 -1.10 -2.59 -14.56
C ILE A 35 -2.12 -3.52 -13.89
N LEU A 36 -1.65 -4.34 -12.95
CA LEU A 36 -2.46 -5.22 -12.12
C LEU A 36 -2.73 -4.58 -10.76
N GLY A 37 -3.36 -3.41 -10.77
CA GLY A 37 -3.78 -2.69 -9.56
C GLY A 37 -5.20 -3.07 -9.13
N GLY A 38 -5.57 -2.79 -7.89
CA GLY A 38 -6.93 -2.88 -7.39
C GLY A 38 -7.53 -1.50 -7.20
N GLU A 39 -7.76 -1.12 -5.94
CA GLU A 39 -8.47 0.11 -5.57
C GLU A 39 -7.50 1.20 -5.10
N ASN A 40 -7.70 2.44 -5.57
CA ASN A 40 -6.94 3.60 -5.12
C ASN A 40 -7.54 4.15 -3.82
N LEU A 41 -6.78 4.11 -2.72
CA LEU A 41 -7.22 4.57 -1.40
C LEU A 41 -6.23 5.56 -0.79
N ALA A 42 -6.75 6.52 -0.02
CA ALA A 42 -5.88 7.30 0.84
C ALA A 42 -5.39 6.41 1.99
N PHE A 43 -4.17 6.67 2.48
CA PHE A 43 -3.59 5.86 3.55
C PHE A 43 -4.43 5.88 4.83
N GLY A 44 -5.05 7.03 5.13
CA GLY A 44 -6.01 7.13 6.24
C GLY A 44 -7.22 6.20 6.09
N ASP A 45 -7.74 6.01 4.88
CA ASP A 45 -8.89 5.13 4.61
C ASP A 45 -8.51 3.66 4.84
N ILE A 46 -7.30 3.27 4.39
CA ILE A 46 -6.74 1.93 4.63
C ILE A 46 -6.65 1.66 6.15
N LEU A 47 -6.07 2.60 6.89
CA LEU A 47 -5.94 2.49 8.36
C LEU A 47 -7.33 2.44 9.04
N GLY A 48 -8.30 3.18 8.52
CA GLY A 48 -9.69 3.12 8.98
C GLY A 48 -10.34 1.75 8.76
N ILE A 49 -10.13 1.14 7.58
CA ILE A 49 -10.63 -0.22 7.28
C ILE A 49 -10.00 -1.23 8.24
N VAL A 50 -8.67 -1.19 8.42
CA VAL A 50 -7.95 -2.09 9.35
C VAL A 50 -8.46 -1.93 10.78
N ALA A 51 -8.59 -0.70 11.27
CA ALA A 51 -9.08 -0.41 12.61
C ALA A 51 -10.49 -0.97 12.83
N LYS A 52 -11.39 -0.78 11.85
CA LYS A 52 -12.76 -1.31 11.90
C LYS A 52 -12.78 -2.85 11.94
N LEU A 53 -11.97 -3.50 11.12
CA LEU A 53 -11.92 -4.97 11.05
C LEU A 53 -11.25 -5.62 12.27
N THR A 54 -10.32 -4.91 12.92
CA THR A 54 -9.63 -5.39 14.14
C THR A 54 -10.29 -4.95 15.44
N GLY A 55 -11.36 -4.14 15.39
CA GLY A 55 -12.00 -3.58 16.59
C GLY A 55 -11.13 -2.57 17.35
N ARG A 56 -10.13 -1.98 16.70
CA ARG A 56 -9.18 -1.02 17.29
C ARG A 56 -9.53 0.41 16.88
N LYS A 57 -9.01 1.40 17.61
CA LYS A 57 -9.18 2.81 17.27
C LYS A 57 -8.31 3.19 16.06
N ALA A 58 -8.92 3.83 15.07
CA ALA A 58 -8.20 4.32 13.90
C ALA A 58 -7.25 5.49 14.25
N PRO A 59 -6.09 5.60 13.59
CA PRO A 59 -5.24 6.79 13.65
C PRO A 59 -5.99 7.98 13.02
N THR A 60 -6.08 9.10 13.73
CA THR A 60 -6.82 10.29 13.24
C THR A 60 -5.91 11.49 12.97
N ILE A 61 -4.67 11.47 13.46
CA ILE A 61 -3.76 12.61 13.37
C ILE A 61 -2.93 12.51 12.08
N LYS A 62 -3.20 13.41 11.13
CA LYS A 62 -2.39 13.57 9.90
C LYS A 62 -1.19 14.46 10.18
N ILE A 63 0.02 13.93 10.03
CA ILE A 63 1.25 14.69 10.24
C ILE A 63 1.68 15.36 8.93
N PRO A 64 1.90 16.68 8.90
CA PRO A 64 2.50 17.34 7.75
C PRO A 64 3.94 16.88 7.54
N ARG A 65 4.34 16.70 6.27
CA ARG A 65 5.66 16.12 5.92
C ARG A 65 6.84 17.02 6.25
N LEU A 66 6.67 18.33 6.11
CA LEU A 66 7.74 19.33 6.28
C LEU A 66 8.49 19.22 7.62
N PRO A 67 7.82 19.18 8.78
CA PRO A 67 8.51 19.04 10.06
C PRO A 67 9.17 17.67 10.29
N LEU A 68 8.90 16.67 9.45
CA LEU A 68 9.51 15.34 9.57
C LEU A 68 10.86 15.23 8.87
N PHE A 69 11.23 16.18 7.98
CA PHE A 69 12.52 16.14 7.29
C PHE A 69 13.73 16.19 8.24
N PRO A 70 13.79 17.08 9.25
CA PRO A 70 14.90 17.09 10.21
C PRO A 70 15.03 15.75 10.96
N LEU A 71 13.90 15.16 11.34
CA LEU A 71 13.85 13.86 12.02
C LEU A 71 14.35 12.73 11.11
N ALA A 72 14.00 12.76 9.83
CA ALA A 72 14.50 11.80 8.84
C ALA A 72 16.00 11.91 8.61
N TYR A 73 16.56 13.13 8.50
CA TYR A 73 18.01 13.31 8.41
C TYR A 73 18.73 12.78 9.65
N ALA A 74 18.20 13.03 10.86
CA ALA A 74 18.77 12.52 12.09
C ALA A 74 18.68 10.98 12.18
N ALA A 75 17.53 10.40 11.82
CA ALA A 75 17.33 8.95 11.83
C ALA A 75 18.28 8.25 10.85
N GLU A 76 18.45 8.78 9.65
CA GLU A 76 19.41 8.25 8.66
C GLU A 76 20.87 8.39 9.12
N ALA A 77 21.24 9.50 9.75
CA ALA A 77 22.58 9.68 10.31
C ALA A 77 22.89 8.65 11.41
N ILE A 78 21.93 8.43 12.32
CA ILE A 78 22.05 7.41 13.38
C ILE A 78 22.09 6.00 12.77
N ALA A 79 21.24 5.71 11.77
CA ALA A 79 21.22 4.43 11.07
C ALA A 79 22.57 4.12 10.41
N ARG A 80 23.22 5.11 9.78
CA ARG A 80 24.56 4.94 9.20
C ARG A 80 25.63 4.56 10.24
N VAL A 81 25.51 5.06 11.46
CA VAL A 81 26.45 4.75 12.56
C VAL A 81 26.12 3.41 13.21
N THR A 82 24.83 3.08 13.34
CA THR A 82 24.36 1.89 14.08
C THR A 82 24.16 0.65 13.22
N GLY A 83 24.11 0.79 11.90
CA GLY A 83 23.80 -0.28 10.94
C GLY A 83 22.33 -0.75 10.97
N LYS A 84 21.46 -0.11 11.77
CA LYS A 84 20.04 -0.46 11.89
C LYS A 84 19.20 0.33 10.88
N GLU A 85 18.12 -0.27 10.39
CA GLU A 85 17.22 0.44 9.46
C GLU A 85 16.56 1.65 10.13
N PRO A 86 16.56 2.82 9.46
CA PRO A 86 15.90 4.02 9.97
C PRO A 86 14.38 3.85 9.91
N PHE A 87 13.69 4.23 11.00
CA PHE A 87 12.22 4.18 11.06
C PHE A 87 11.53 5.17 10.10
N ILE A 88 12.25 6.19 9.63
CA ILE A 88 11.79 7.20 8.69
C ILE A 88 12.97 7.66 7.82
N THR A 89 12.74 7.78 6.51
CA THR A 89 13.75 8.21 5.54
C THR A 89 13.29 9.46 4.79
N VAL A 90 14.27 10.26 4.36
CA VAL A 90 14.04 11.45 3.55
C VAL A 90 13.39 11.07 2.23
N ASP A 91 13.83 9.96 1.63
CA ASP A 91 13.25 9.47 0.38
C ASP A 91 11.84 8.92 0.57
N GLY A 92 11.57 8.23 1.69
CA GLY A 92 10.20 7.84 2.07
C GLY A 92 9.27 9.05 2.19
N LEU A 93 9.73 10.15 2.81
CA LEU A 93 8.96 11.40 2.92
C LEU A 93 8.72 12.07 1.55
N LYS A 94 9.72 12.05 0.65
CA LYS A 94 9.55 12.54 -0.73
C LYS A 94 8.56 11.67 -1.50
N MET A 95 8.62 10.36 -1.37
CA MET A 95 7.69 9.42 -2.01
C MET A 95 6.26 9.62 -1.50
N ALA A 96 6.07 9.83 -0.20
CA ALA A 96 4.76 10.09 0.40
C ALA A 96 4.07 11.33 -0.19
N LYS A 97 4.81 12.26 -0.83
CA LYS A 97 4.23 13.39 -1.57
C LYS A 97 3.46 12.98 -2.80
N LYS A 98 3.85 11.91 -3.47
CA LYS A 98 3.21 11.45 -4.70
C LYS A 98 2.09 10.48 -4.33
N LYS A 99 0.87 10.74 -4.81
CA LYS A 99 -0.21 9.75 -4.73
C LYS A 99 0.10 8.67 -5.76
N MET A 100 0.42 7.47 -5.29
CA MET A 100 0.73 6.30 -6.11
C MET A 100 -0.57 5.64 -6.57
N TYR A 101 -1.40 6.43 -7.24
CA TYR A 101 -2.64 5.97 -7.85
C TYR A 101 -2.37 5.52 -9.28
N PHE A 102 -2.98 4.39 -9.62
CA PHE A 102 -2.81 3.76 -10.92
C PHE A 102 -4.16 3.37 -11.52
N SER A 103 -4.18 3.20 -12.84
CA SER A 103 -5.35 2.74 -13.58
C SER A 103 -5.07 1.37 -14.17
N SER A 104 -5.92 0.40 -13.83
CA SER A 104 -5.89 -0.96 -14.38
C SER A 104 -6.80 -1.11 -15.62
N GLU A 105 -7.35 -0.03 -16.16
CA GLU A 105 -8.39 -0.08 -17.22
C GLU A 105 -7.93 -0.82 -18.48
N LYS A 106 -6.65 -0.71 -18.84
CA LYS A 106 -6.08 -1.49 -19.95
C LYS A 106 -6.15 -2.99 -19.69
N ALA A 107 -5.76 -3.44 -18.49
CA ALA A 107 -5.82 -4.84 -18.10
C ALA A 107 -7.27 -5.35 -18.04
N LYS A 108 -8.21 -4.54 -17.54
CA LYS A 108 -9.64 -4.89 -17.53
C LYS A 108 -10.17 -5.12 -18.94
N ARG A 109 -9.91 -4.16 -19.84
CA ARG A 109 -10.43 -4.20 -21.22
C ARG A 109 -9.82 -5.34 -22.05
N GLU A 110 -8.50 -5.55 -21.94
CA GLU A 110 -7.79 -6.43 -22.87
C GLU A 110 -7.57 -7.84 -22.33
N LEU A 111 -7.44 -7.99 -21.01
CA LEU A 111 -7.20 -9.29 -20.37
C LEU A 111 -8.47 -9.84 -19.70
N GLY A 112 -9.48 -9.00 -19.48
CA GLY A 112 -10.63 -9.34 -18.64
C GLY A 112 -10.28 -9.34 -17.14
N TYR A 113 -9.25 -8.62 -16.74
CA TYR A 113 -8.83 -8.50 -15.34
C TYR A 113 -9.95 -7.85 -14.50
N ALA A 114 -10.34 -8.49 -13.39
CA ALA A 114 -11.44 -8.05 -12.54
C ALA A 114 -11.02 -8.06 -11.05
N PRO A 115 -10.27 -7.05 -10.58
CA PRO A 115 -9.81 -7.01 -9.20
C PRO A 115 -10.97 -6.80 -8.23
N ARG A 116 -10.91 -7.49 -7.08
CA ARG A 116 -11.86 -7.32 -5.98
C ARG A 116 -11.57 -6.02 -5.20
N PRO A 117 -12.55 -5.51 -4.42
CA PRO A 117 -12.36 -4.30 -3.61
C PRO A 117 -11.23 -4.48 -2.57
N ALA A 118 -10.52 -3.40 -2.26
CA ALA A 118 -9.38 -3.45 -1.33
C ALA A 118 -9.76 -3.95 0.08
N LYS A 119 -11.00 -3.69 0.50
CA LYS A 119 -11.52 -4.18 1.78
C LYS A 119 -11.45 -5.71 1.91
N ALA A 120 -11.68 -6.45 0.82
CA ALA A 120 -11.58 -7.92 0.84
C ALA A 120 -10.13 -8.37 1.06
N ALA A 121 -9.18 -7.77 0.33
CA ALA A 121 -7.75 -8.03 0.53
C ALA A 121 -7.27 -7.72 1.95
N ILE A 122 -7.73 -6.62 2.53
CA ILE A 122 -7.39 -6.25 3.91
C ILE A 122 -8.00 -7.24 4.91
N ALA A 123 -9.24 -7.70 4.68
CA ALA A 123 -9.89 -8.68 5.53
C ALA A 123 -9.16 -10.02 5.53
N ASP A 124 -8.84 -10.54 4.34
CA ASP A 124 -8.14 -11.83 4.19
C ASP A 124 -6.75 -11.78 4.84
N ALA A 125 -6.02 -10.66 4.66
CA ALA A 125 -4.74 -10.44 5.33
C ALA A 125 -4.87 -10.43 6.86
N ILE A 126 -5.89 -9.77 7.42
CA ILE A 126 -6.13 -9.73 8.88
C ILE A 126 -6.44 -11.13 9.41
N VAL A 127 -7.25 -11.92 8.71
CA VAL A 127 -7.54 -13.31 9.07
C VAL A 127 -6.24 -14.11 9.15
N TRP A 128 -5.40 -14.04 8.11
CA TRP A 128 -4.11 -14.73 8.08
C TRP A 128 -3.19 -14.29 9.23
N PHE A 129 -3.07 -12.99 9.51
CA PHE A 129 -2.28 -12.51 10.65
C PHE A 129 -2.78 -13.03 11.99
N LYS A 130 -4.12 -13.15 12.16
CA LYS A 130 -4.73 -13.68 13.39
C LYS A 130 -4.39 -15.16 13.58
N GLU A 131 -4.54 -15.95 12.54
CA GLU A 131 -4.30 -17.40 12.55
C GLU A 131 -2.83 -17.73 12.83
N ASN A 132 -1.91 -16.85 12.46
CA ASN A 132 -0.48 -17.01 12.70
C ASN A 132 0.03 -16.30 13.97
N GLY A 133 -0.86 -15.73 14.79
CA GLY A 133 -0.49 -15.15 16.10
C GLY A 133 0.24 -13.80 16.04
N TYR A 134 0.04 -13.02 14.97
CA TYR A 134 0.72 -11.74 14.77
C TYR A 134 -0.10 -10.50 15.19
N LEU A 135 -1.32 -10.68 15.71
CA LEU A 135 -2.27 -9.59 16.02
C LEU A 135 -2.44 -9.27 17.51
#